data_AF-A0A5E4N625-F1
#
_entry.id   AF-A0A5E4N625-F1
#
_cell.length_a   1.000
_cell.length_b   1.000
_cell.length_c   1.000
_cell.angle_alpha   90.00
_cell.angle_beta   90.00
_cell.angle_gamma   90.00
#
_symmetry.space_group_name_H-M   'P 1'
#
loop_
_entity.id
_entity.type
_entity.pdbx_description
1 polymer ?
#
loop_
_entity_poly.entity_id
_entity_poly.type
_entity_poly.pdbx_seq_one_letter_code
_entity_poly.pdbx_strand_id
1 'polypeptide(L)'
;MEGKKQVDLKKEFGHYATKYKSLNPFNEIDSKKLLKERYKQNLDDSKPLDEEPPTKTVTVDLYKQIPELEDIDLIKSDPLCNMPKLSEKEAVRRVRNKFIKLQLLYAQQFRYLLFKYRIKRREFLLNKKCDSDPCGSGLLNNSKWATEEEYTKFQKLKLLEHYQKMTIGQEAVVFKTAMDRKIRATSLLSNKGKSHPPHCTFVEMGIKCTGKMIPKSKFCKKHILKDPKQVLFRACGILQSDNKCQEPIVNFDIKSTCVLHDKLPMLRD
;
A
#
# COMPACT_ATOMS: atom_id res chain seq x y z
N MET A 1 49.78 19.12 -37.98
CA MET A 1 48.63 20.02 -38.19
C MET A 1 47.45 19.18 -38.64
N GLU A 2 46.58 18.79 -37.72
CA GLU A 2 45.36 18.04 -38.05
C GLU A 2 44.15 18.88 -37.65
N GLY A 3 43.42 19.35 -38.66
CA GLY A 3 42.25 20.21 -38.51
C GLY A 3 41.07 19.43 -37.97
N LYS A 4 40.61 19.79 -36.77
CA LYS A 4 39.32 19.33 -36.23
C LYS A 4 38.20 19.89 -37.09
N LYS A 5 37.52 19.04 -37.87
CA LYS A 5 36.24 19.40 -38.49
C LYS A 5 35.20 19.58 -37.39
N GLN A 6 34.78 20.82 -37.13
CA GLN A 6 33.61 21.09 -36.30
C GLN A 6 32.38 20.58 -37.05
N VAL A 7 31.78 19.51 -36.54
CA VAL A 7 30.51 19.00 -37.04
C VAL A 7 29.39 19.89 -36.51
N ASP A 8 28.70 20.59 -37.42
CA ASP A 8 27.52 21.40 -37.12
C ASP A 8 26.35 20.48 -36.72
N LEU A 9 26.25 20.18 -35.42
CA LEU A 9 25.18 19.35 -34.83
C LEU A 9 23.76 19.80 -35.24
N LYS A 10 23.57 21.09 -35.53
CA LYS A 10 22.28 21.62 -36.00
C LYS A 10 21.86 21.11 -37.38
N LYS A 11 22.83 20.83 -38.27
CA LYS A 11 22.56 20.32 -39.62
C LYS A 11 22.26 18.83 -39.62
N GLU A 12 22.98 18.05 -38.81
CA GLU A 12 22.80 16.58 -38.76
C GLU A 12 21.52 16.16 -38.04
N PHE A 13 21.07 16.93 -37.03
CA PHE A 13 19.88 16.57 -36.25
C PHE A 13 18.60 17.32 -36.68
N GLY A 14 18.66 18.19 -37.68
CA GLY A 14 17.51 18.97 -38.17
C GLY A 14 16.34 18.11 -38.68
N HIS A 15 16.64 16.91 -39.20
CA HIS A 15 15.63 15.97 -39.70
C HIS A 15 14.80 15.27 -38.60
N TYR A 16 15.26 15.25 -37.34
CA TYR A 16 14.50 14.71 -36.22
C TYR A 16 13.50 15.70 -35.62
N ALA A 17 13.61 16.99 -35.96
CA ALA A 17 12.88 18.06 -35.29
C ALA A 17 11.50 18.37 -35.91
N THR A 18 11.17 17.85 -37.10
CA THR A 18 10.13 18.46 -37.94
C THR A 18 8.78 17.74 -38.03
N LYS A 19 8.53 16.66 -37.28
CA LYS A 19 7.18 16.03 -37.28
C LYS A 19 6.38 16.12 -35.99
N TYR A 20 7.02 16.28 -34.82
CA TYR A 20 6.30 16.41 -33.55
C TYR A 20 6.98 17.44 -32.68
N LYS A 21 6.33 18.59 -32.49
CA LYS A 21 6.71 19.56 -31.48
C LYS A 21 6.50 18.89 -30.12
N SER A 22 7.57 18.48 -29.46
CA SER A 22 7.48 17.91 -28.10
C SER A 22 7.03 19.01 -27.15
N LEU A 23 5.77 18.95 -26.73
CA LEU A 23 5.22 19.88 -25.73
C LEU A 23 5.91 19.65 -24.39
N ASN A 24 6.21 20.74 -23.69
CA ASN A 24 6.92 20.68 -22.43
C ASN A 24 6.01 20.10 -21.32
N PRO A 25 6.36 18.93 -20.73
CA PRO A 25 5.43 18.15 -19.91
C PRO A 25 5.02 18.78 -18.58
N PHE A 26 5.69 19.86 -18.17
CA PHE A 26 5.42 20.54 -16.91
C PHE A 26 4.56 21.79 -17.05
N ASN A 27 4.52 22.40 -18.25
CA ASN A 27 3.89 23.71 -18.45
C ASN A 27 2.79 23.70 -19.51
N GLU A 28 2.93 22.88 -20.56
CA GLU A 28 2.08 22.98 -21.76
C GLU A 28 1.00 21.87 -21.83
N ILE A 29 0.96 20.99 -20.83
CA ILE A 29 0.12 19.80 -20.86
C ILE A 29 -0.98 19.86 -19.79
N ASP A 30 -2.22 20.00 -20.25
CA ASP A 30 -3.38 19.87 -19.37
C ASP A 30 -3.75 18.39 -19.19
N SER A 31 -3.27 17.82 -18.08
CA SER A 31 -3.58 16.44 -17.65
C SER A 31 -5.07 16.09 -17.67
N LYS A 32 -5.97 17.06 -17.44
CA LYS A 32 -7.42 16.81 -17.44
C LYS A 32 -7.98 16.65 -18.85
N LYS A 33 -7.42 17.34 -19.84
CA LYS A 33 -7.84 17.22 -21.24
C LYS A 33 -7.40 15.89 -21.83
N LEU A 34 -6.16 15.48 -21.61
CA LEU A 34 -5.65 14.18 -22.07
C LEU A 34 -6.46 12.99 -21.54
N LEU A 35 -6.80 13.02 -20.24
CA LEU A 35 -7.62 11.97 -19.64
C LEU A 35 -9.03 11.92 -20.24
N LYS A 36 -9.62 13.08 -20.59
CA LYS A 36 -10.93 13.13 -21.27
C LYS A 36 -10.85 12.60 -22.71
N GLU A 37 -9.79 12.89 -23.43
CA GLU A 37 -9.59 12.40 -24.80
C GLU A 37 -9.38 10.89 -24.84
N ARG A 38 -8.56 10.34 -23.93
CA ARG A 38 -8.45 8.89 -23.79
C ARG A 38 -9.76 8.23 -23.38
N TYR A 39 -10.55 8.84 -22.49
CA TYR A 39 -11.84 8.30 -22.11
C TYR A 39 -12.78 8.15 -23.32
N LYS A 40 -12.72 9.10 -24.26
CA LYS A 40 -13.46 9.02 -25.53
C LYS A 40 -12.94 7.90 -26.45
N GLN A 41 -11.62 7.78 -26.61
CA GLN A 41 -11.02 6.71 -27.42
C GLN A 41 -11.35 5.31 -26.88
N ASN A 42 -11.23 5.09 -25.57
CA ASN A 42 -11.61 3.80 -24.96
C ASN A 42 -13.12 3.50 -25.11
N LEU A 43 -13.98 4.52 -25.21
CA LEU A 43 -15.41 4.35 -25.47
C LEU A 43 -15.67 3.92 -26.92
N ASP A 44 -14.91 4.46 -27.88
CA ASP A 44 -15.02 4.08 -29.30
C ASP A 44 -14.47 2.67 -29.57
N ASP A 45 -13.40 2.26 -28.87
CA ASP A 45 -12.86 0.89 -28.91
C ASP A 45 -13.77 -0.14 -28.21
N SER A 46 -14.79 0.32 -27.48
CA SER A 46 -15.81 -0.52 -26.84
C SER A 46 -17.02 -0.79 -27.74
N LYS A 47 -16.99 -0.41 -29.02
CA LYS A 47 -18.00 -0.87 -29.97
C LYS A 47 -17.88 -2.39 -30.09
N PRO A 48 -18.96 -3.15 -29.80
CA PRO A 48 -18.92 -4.59 -29.90
C PRO A 48 -18.52 -4.98 -31.32
N LEU A 49 -17.52 -5.84 -31.46
CA LEU A 49 -17.32 -6.57 -32.71
C LEU A 49 -18.57 -7.44 -32.89
N ASP A 50 -19.30 -7.27 -33.99
CA ASP A 50 -20.64 -7.81 -34.25
C ASP A 50 -20.75 -9.35 -34.33
N GLU A 51 -19.79 -10.12 -33.80
CA GLU A 51 -19.68 -11.58 -33.98
C GLU A 51 -19.34 -12.36 -32.69
N GLU A 52 -19.50 -11.80 -31.48
CA GLU A 52 -19.37 -12.62 -30.25
C GLU A 52 -20.74 -13.07 -29.72
N PRO A 53 -20.95 -14.39 -29.47
CA PRO A 53 -22.20 -14.87 -28.88
C PRO A 53 -22.38 -14.26 -27.49
N PRO A 54 -23.62 -13.91 -27.09
CA PRO A 54 -23.87 -13.19 -25.86
C PRO A 54 -23.29 -13.97 -24.68
N THR A 55 -22.26 -13.42 -24.05
CA THR A 55 -21.80 -13.88 -22.74
C THR A 55 -23.02 -13.86 -21.83
N LYS A 56 -23.39 -15.04 -21.30
CA LYS A 56 -24.43 -15.19 -20.29
C LYS A 56 -24.00 -14.42 -19.06
N THR A 57 -24.28 -13.11 -19.03
CA THR A 57 -24.17 -12.32 -17.82
C THR A 57 -25.05 -13.02 -16.80
N VAL A 58 -24.45 -13.47 -15.71
CA VAL A 58 -25.17 -13.99 -14.55
C VAL A 58 -26.05 -12.85 -14.06
N THR A 59 -27.30 -12.84 -14.54
CA THR A 59 -28.36 -12.05 -13.94
C THR A 59 -28.42 -12.53 -12.52
N VAL A 60 -27.98 -11.69 -11.58
CA VAL A 60 -28.21 -11.92 -10.16
C VAL A 60 -29.72 -12.10 -10.04
N ASP A 61 -30.16 -13.31 -9.73
CA ASP A 61 -31.56 -13.63 -9.51
C ASP A 61 -32.12 -12.61 -8.51
N LEU A 62 -32.83 -11.61 -9.04
CA LEU A 62 -33.46 -10.54 -8.26
C LEU A 62 -34.54 -11.11 -7.32
N TYR A 63 -34.86 -12.40 -7.48
CA TYR A 63 -35.90 -13.17 -6.82
C TYR A 63 -35.40 -14.13 -5.74
N LYS A 64 -34.10 -14.12 -5.37
CA LYS A 64 -33.68 -14.79 -4.12
C LYS A 64 -34.18 -13.96 -2.94
N GLN A 65 -35.43 -14.27 -2.58
CA GLN A 65 -36.16 -13.99 -1.36
C GLN A 65 -35.30 -13.26 -0.35
N ILE A 66 -35.42 -11.92 -0.34
CA ILE A 66 -35.34 -11.19 0.93
C ILE A 66 -36.27 -11.98 1.86
N PRO A 67 -35.80 -12.47 3.03
CA PRO A 67 -36.70 -13.11 3.98
C PRO A 67 -37.92 -12.21 4.09
N GLU A 68 -39.07 -12.74 3.66
CA GLU A 68 -40.34 -12.02 3.81
C GLU A 68 -40.36 -11.66 5.29
N LEU A 69 -40.32 -10.36 5.56
CA LEU A 69 -40.60 -9.86 6.89
C LEU A 69 -42.00 -10.40 7.13
N GLU A 70 -42.10 -11.47 7.93
CA GLU A 70 -43.38 -11.98 8.40
C GLU A 70 -44.19 -10.75 8.75
N ASP A 71 -45.30 -10.55 8.04
CA ASP A 71 -46.20 -9.44 8.26
C ASP A 71 -46.64 -9.55 9.71
N ILE A 72 -45.92 -8.88 10.62
CA ILE A 72 -46.29 -8.80 12.02
C ILE A 72 -47.59 -8.04 12.00
N ASP A 73 -48.70 -8.77 12.12
CA ASP A 73 -50.07 -8.28 12.09
C ASP A 73 -50.16 -6.86 12.66
N LEU A 74 -50.10 -5.85 11.78
CA LEU A 74 -50.44 -4.46 12.12
C LEU A 74 -51.96 -4.34 12.44
N ILE A 75 -52.69 -5.45 12.41
CA ILE A 75 -54.11 -5.62 12.75
C ILE A 75 -54.32 -5.87 14.25
N LYS A 76 -53.26 -6.04 15.07
CA LYS A 76 -53.43 -5.76 16.50
C LYS A 76 -53.60 -4.25 16.64
N SER A 77 -54.86 -3.83 16.52
CA SER A 77 -55.34 -2.49 16.85
C SER A 77 -54.55 -1.97 18.04
N ASP A 78 -53.89 -0.82 17.85
CA ASP A 78 -53.12 -0.18 18.91
C ASP A 78 -54.02 -0.19 20.16
N PRO A 79 -53.65 -0.87 21.27
CA PRO A 79 -54.53 -1.05 22.43
C PRO A 79 -54.97 0.28 23.07
N LEU A 80 -54.44 1.38 22.54
CA LEU A 80 -54.64 2.76 22.91
C LEU A 80 -55.68 3.50 22.05
N CYS A 81 -56.21 2.91 20.98
CA CYS A 81 -57.39 3.45 20.26
C CYS A 81 -58.64 3.49 21.16
N ASN A 82 -58.65 2.69 22.24
CA ASN A 82 -59.72 2.65 23.24
C ASN A 82 -59.44 3.53 24.48
N MET A 83 -58.35 4.32 24.49
CA MET A 83 -58.01 5.16 25.63
C MET A 83 -58.76 6.50 25.61
N PRO A 84 -59.14 7.04 26.79
CA PRO A 84 -59.79 8.34 26.90
C PRO A 84 -58.89 9.40 26.23
N LYS A 85 -59.53 10.25 25.41
CA LYS A 85 -58.95 11.32 24.57
C LYS A 85 -57.57 11.75 25.05
N LEU A 86 -56.53 11.30 24.35
CA LEU A 86 -55.16 11.70 24.65
C LEU A 86 -55.04 13.22 24.60
N SER A 87 -54.33 13.80 25.56
CA SER A 87 -53.92 15.20 25.43
C SER A 87 -53.05 15.33 24.17
N GLU A 88 -53.26 16.41 23.41
CA GLU A 88 -52.52 16.68 22.17
C GLU A 88 -51.00 16.57 22.36
N LYS A 89 -50.50 17.05 23.52
CA LYS A 89 -49.09 16.95 23.91
C LYS A 89 -48.59 15.51 24.02
N GLU A 90 -49.41 14.60 24.52
CA GLU A 90 -49.07 13.18 24.64
C GLU A 90 -49.14 12.45 23.30
N ALA A 91 -50.09 12.83 22.45
CA ALA A 91 -50.23 12.27 21.10
C ALA A 91 -48.97 12.58 20.27
N VAL A 92 -48.51 13.83 20.30
CA VAL A 92 -47.28 14.26 19.63
C VAL A 92 -46.05 13.53 20.18
N ARG A 93 -45.93 13.34 21.51
CA ARG A 93 -44.82 12.57 22.10
C ARG A 93 -44.81 11.12 21.63
N ARG A 94 -45.97 10.46 21.56
CA ARG A 94 -46.06 9.07 21.09
C ARG A 94 -45.65 8.95 19.63
N VAL A 95 -46.15 9.82 18.75
CA VAL A 95 -45.77 9.81 17.33
C VAL A 95 -44.26 10.04 17.18
N ARG A 96 -43.70 10.99 17.94
CA ARG A 96 -42.25 11.24 17.97
C ARG A 96 -41.47 10.00 18.40
N ASN A 97 -41.88 9.33 19.48
CA ASN A 97 -41.20 8.15 19.98
C ASN A 97 -41.30 6.96 19.01
N LYS A 98 -42.45 6.77 18.37
CA LYS A 98 -42.63 5.77 17.30
C LYS A 98 -41.70 6.07 16.12
N PHE A 99 -41.62 7.33 15.71
CA PHE A 99 -40.74 7.77 14.62
C PHE A 99 -39.25 7.56 14.95
N ILE A 100 -38.81 7.93 16.17
CA ILE A 100 -37.44 7.69 16.62
C ILE A 100 -37.12 6.19 16.63
N LYS A 101 -38.03 5.35 17.15
CA LYS A 101 -37.84 3.90 17.16
C LYS A 101 -37.72 3.34 15.74
N LEU A 102 -38.57 3.81 14.82
CA LEU A 102 -38.53 3.44 13.40
C LEU A 102 -37.20 3.85 12.75
N GLN A 103 -36.75 5.09 12.98
CA GLN A 103 -35.46 5.57 12.48
C GLN A 103 -34.28 4.73 12.97
N LEU A 104 -34.28 4.33 14.24
CA LEU A 104 -33.24 3.48 14.80
C LEU A 104 -33.25 2.09 14.17
N LEU A 105 -34.43 1.49 13.96
CA LEU A 105 -34.56 0.19 13.30
C LEU A 105 -34.06 0.24 11.85
N TYR A 106 -34.44 1.26 11.08
CA TYR A 106 -33.92 1.45 9.71
C TYR A 106 -32.41 1.67 9.69
N ALA A 107 -31.86 2.45 10.63
CA ALA A 107 -30.42 2.67 10.72
C ALA A 107 -29.67 1.35 11.01
N GLN A 108 -30.23 0.48 11.86
CA GLN A 108 -29.68 -0.84 12.14
C GLN A 108 -29.73 -1.76 10.91
N GLN A 109 -30.87 -1.82 10.22
CA GLN A 109 -31.02 -2.59 8.97
C GLN A 109 -30.03 -2.11 7.90
N PHE A 110 -29.87 -0.80 7.74
CA PHE A 110 -28.93 -0.22 6.78
C PHE A 110 -27.47 -0.58 7.11
N ARG A 111 -27.09 -0.55 8.39
CA ARG A 111 -25.76 -1.00 8.84
C ARG A 111 -25.52 -2.47 8.52
N TYR A 112 -26.52 -3.33 8.74
CA TYR A 112 -26.45 -4.75 8.38
C TYR A 112 -26.29 -4.95 6.86
N LEU A 113 -27.08 -4.25 6.05
CA LEU A 113 -26.99 -4.32 4.59
C LEU A 113 -25.62 -3.85 4.08
N LEU A 114 -25.09 -2.75 4.62
CA LEU A 114 -23.74 -2.27 4.29
C LEU A 114 -22.67 -3.30 4.67
N PHE A 115 -22.77 -3.92 5.85
CA PHE A 115 -21.86 -4.97 6.27
C PHE A 115 -21.90 -6.17 5.31
N LYS A 116 -23.11 -6.64 4.97
CA LYS A 116 -23.33 -7.74 4.03
C LYS A 116 -22.80 -7.41 2.64
N TYR A 117 -23.02 -6.18 2.15
CA TYR A 117 -22.46 -5.70 0.89
C TYR A 117 -20.92 -5.69 0.91
N ARG A 118 -20.29 -5.22 1.99
CA ARG A 118 -18.83 -5.22 2.12
C ARG A 118 -18.22 -6.62 2.09
N ILE A 119 -18.86 -7.59 2.74
CA ILE A 119 -18.45 -8.99 2.70
C ILE A 119 -18.58 -9.54 1.29
N LYS A 120 -19.77 -9.42 0.67
CA LYS A 120 -20.02 -9.92 -0.69
C LYS A 120 -19.11 -9.28 -1.73
N ARG A 121 -18.81 -7.98 -1.59
CA ARG A 121 -17.86 -7.28 -2.45
C ARG A 121 -16.45 -7.84 -2.29
N ARG A 122 -16.04 -8.16 -1.06
CA ARG A 122 -14.73 -8.79 -0.80
C ARG A 122 -14.68 -10.18 -1.44
N GLU A 123 -15.70 -11.00 -1.25
CA GLU A 123 -15.82 -12.33 -1.87
C GLU A 123 -15.80 -12.24 -3.40
N PHE A 124 -16.58 -11.33 -3.98
CA PHE A 124 -16.57 -11.09 -5.42
C PHE A 124 -15.19 -10.68 -5.95
N LEU A 125 -14.47 -9.79 -5.25
CA LEU A 125 -13.13 -9.38 -5.65
C LEU A 125 -12.10 -10.50 -5.47
N LEU A 126 -12.29 -11.40 -4.50
CA LEU A 126 -11.44 -12.59 -4.34
C LEU A 126 -11.71 -13.58 -5.47
N ASN A 127 -12.99 -13.90 -5.74
CA ASN A 127 -13.37 -14.79 -6.83
C ASN A 127 -12.96 -14.24 -8.18
N LYS A 128 -13.19 -12.94 -8.44
CA LYS A 128 -12.72 -12.28 -9.68
C LYS A 128 -11.21 -12.35 -9.84
N LYS A 129 -10.42 -12.33 -8.76
CA LYS A 129 -8.96 -12.54 -8.86
C LYS A 129 -8.64 -13.99 -9.22
N CYS A 130 -9.34 -14.95 -8.63
CA CYS A 130 -9.21 -16.36 -9.01
C CYS A 130 -9.63 -16.61 -10.47
N ASP A 131 -10.69 -15.96 -10.94
CA ASP A 131 -11.22 -16.14 -12.31
C ASP A 131 -10.46 -15.33 -13.35
N SER A 132 -9.89 -14.16 -12.99
CA SER A 132 -8.94 -13.41 -13.84
C SER A 132 -7.57 -14.06 -13.89
N ASP A 133 -7.32 -15.02 -13.00
CA ASP A 133 -6.22 -15.95 -13.08
C ASP A 133 -6.72 -17.33 -13.61
N PRO A 134 -7.18 -17.49 -14.88
CA PRO A 134 -7.33 -18.83 -15.45
C PRO A 134 -6.00 -19.60 -15.49
N CYS A 135 -4.89 -18.96 -15.15
CA CYS A 135 -3.61 -19.59 -14.88
C CYS A 135 -2.78 -18.64 -14.01
N GLY A 136 -2.38 -19.06 -12.79
CA GLY A 136 -1.02 -18.70 -12.36
C GLY A 136 -0.74 -18.01 -11.01
N SER A 137 -1.58 -18.10 -9.97
CA SER A 137 -1.08 -17.69 -8.63
C SER A 137 -1.36 -18.63 -7.46
N GLY A 138 -2.21 -19.66 -7.59
CA GLY A 138 -2.48 -20.63 -6.53
C GLY A 138 -1.75 -21.97 -6.66
N LEU A 139 -1.35 -22.35 -7.87
CA LEU A 139 -0.73 -23.64 -8.19
C LEU A 139 0.69 -23.51 -8.76
N LEU A 140 1.28 -22.31 -8.74
CA LEU A 140 2.64 -22.02 -9.23
C LEU A 140 3.61 -21.66 -8.10
N ASN A 141 3.46 -22.26 -6.93
CA ASN A 141 4.57 -22.30 -5.98
C ASN A 141 5.37 -23.60 -6.05
N ASN A 142 4.90 -24.65 -6.73
CA ASN A 142 5.63 -25.93 -6.79
C ASN A 142 5.81 -26.54 -8.18
N SER A 143 5.23 -26.01 -9.26
CA SER A 143 5.70 -26.36 -10.61
C SER A 143 6.87 -25.45 -10.96
N LYS A 144 8.08 -25.91 -10.66
CA LYS A 144 9.31 -25.34 -11.22
C LYS A 144 9.11 -25.31 -12.74
N TRP A 145 9.28 -24.16 -13.36
CA TRP A 145 9.34 -24.03 -14.82
C TRP A 145 10.20 -25.17 -15.38
N ALA A 146 9.64 -25.97 -16.29
CA ALA A 146 10.27 -27.20 -16.73
C ALA A 146 11.51 -26.92 -17.60
N THR A 147 11.55 -25.75 -18.23
CA THR A 147 12.67 -25.27 -19.05
C THR A 147 13.03 -23.81 -18.72
N GLU A 148 14.32 -23.46 -18.82
CA GLU A 148 14.80 -22.08 -18.64
C GLU A 148 14.19 -21.12 -19.68
N GLU A 149 13.87 -21.63 -20.87
CA GLU A 149 13.24 -20.86 -21.94
C GLU A 149 11.82 -20.40 -21.58
N GLU A 150 11.03 -21.25 -20.89
CA GLU A 150 9.70 -20.87 -20.40
C GLU A 150 9.78 -19.75 -19.36
N TYR A 151 10.78 -19.80 -18.48
CA TYR A 151 11.01 -18.76 -17.49
C TYR A 151 11.36 -17.42 -18.13
N THR A 152 12.24 -17.41 -19.14
CA THR A 152 12.59 -16.18 -19.85
C THR A 152 11.42 -15.61 -20.66
N LYS A 153 10.60 -16.46 -21.29
CA LYS A 153 9.36 -16.05 -21.99
C LYS A 153 8.36 -15.44 -21.01
N PHE A 154 8.17 -16.06 -19.85
CA PHE A 154 7.33 -15.52 -18.78
C PHE A 154 7.84 -14.15 -18.27
N GLN A 155 9.14 -14.01 -18.05
CA GLN A 155 9.73 -12.75 -17.63
C GLN A 155 9.51 -11.65 -18.67
N LYS A 156 9.67 -11.97 -19.96
CA LYS A 156 9.36 -11.04 -21.07
C LYS A 156 7.88 -10.65 -21.10
N LEU A 157 6.96 -11.60 -20.94
CA LEU A 157 5.52 -11.33 -20.91
C LEU A 157 5.15 -10.43 -19.73
N LYS A 158 5.69 -10.68 -18.53
CA LYS A 158 5.45 -9.86 -17.35
C LYS A 158 5.99 -8.44 -17.51
N LEU A 159 7.14 -8.29 -18.18
CA LEU A 159 7.67 -6.98 -18.54
C LEU A 159 6.76 -6.26 -19.54
N LEU A 160 6.26 -6.95 -20.58
CA LEU A 160 5.33 -6.38 -21.55
C LEU A 160 3.99 -5.97 -20.92
N GLU A 161 3.42 -6.79 -20.04
CA GLU A 161 2.22 -6.46 -19.28
C GLU A 161 2.46 -5.23 -18.39
N HIS A 162 3.65 -5.13 -17.79
CA HIS A 162 4.05 -3.94 -17.05
C HIS A 162 4.18 -2.72 -17.97
N TYR A 163 4.77 -2.85 -19.16
CA TYR A 163 4.86 -1.78 -20.15
C TYR A 163 3.51 -1.35 -20.71
N GLN A 164 2.54 -2.26 -20.85
CA GLN A 164 1.16 -1.94 -21.27
C GLN A 164 0.38 -1.24 -20.15
N LYS A 165 0.57 -1.68 -18.89
CA LYS A 165 -0.03 -1.03 -17.71
C LYS A 165 0.61 0.32 -17.40
N MET A 166 1.89 0.46 -17.69
CA MET A 166 2.58 1.75 -17.62
C MET A 166 2.14 2.58 -18.82
N THR A 167 1.41 3.66 -18.56
CA THR A 167 1.00 4.58 -19.60
C THR A 167 2.23 5.31 -20.16
N ILE A 168 2.80 4.81 -21.26
CA ILE A 168 4.00 5.38 -21.88
C ILE A 168 3.77 6.86 -22.23
N GLY A 169 4.75 7.70 -21.90
CA GLY A 169 4.72 9.14 -22.18
C GLY A 169 4.23 9.99 -21.01
N GLN A 170 3.46 11.03 -21.32
CA GLN A 170 3.03 12.08 -20.37
C GLN A 170 2.16 11.53 -19.24
N GLU A 171 1.47 10.43 -19.49
CA GLU A 171 0.59 9.79 -18.53
C GLU A 171 1.33 9.00 -17.45
N ALA A 172 2.52 8.47 -17.72
CA ALA A 172 3.37 7.90 -16.69
C ALA A 172 3.74 8.96 -15.64
N VAL A 173 3.96 10.21 -16.09
CA VAL A 173 4.23 11.34 -15.20
C VAL A 173 3.00 11.66 -14.36
N VAL A 174 1.80 11.70 -14.96
CA VAL A 174 0.54 11.93 -14.23
C VAL A 174 0.25 10.80 -13.23
N PHE A 175 0.45 9.54 -13.64
CA PHE A 175 0.26 8.37 -12.78
C PHE A 175 1.24 8.36 -11.61
N LYS A 176 2.53 8.59 -11.87
CA LYS A 176 3.58 8.68 -10.83
C LYS A 176 3.29 9.83 -9.86
N THR A 177 2.97 11.02 -10.36
CA THR A 177 2.64 12.17 -9.49
C THR A 177 1.39 11.94 -8.66
N ALA A 178 0.35 11.28 -9.21
CA ALA A 178 -0.84 10.89 -8.47
C ALA A 178 -0.54 9.82 -7.40
N MET A 179 0.32 8.84 -7.72
CA MET A 179 0.73 7.82 -6.77
C MET A 179 1.59 8.41 -5.65
N ASP A 180 2.51 9.32 -5.98
CA ASP A 180 3.30 10.05 -5.00
C ASP A 180 2.43 10.94 -4.11
N ARG A 181 1.37 11.56 -4.65
CA ARG A 181 0.37 12.29 -3.83
C ARG A 181 -0.35 11.35 -2.86
N LYS A 182 -0.75 10.16 -3.32
CA LYS A 182 -1.34 9.14 -2.44
C LYS A 182 -0.36 8.71 -1.37
N ILE A 183 0.89 8.40 -1.72
CA ILE A 183 1.94 8.01 -0.76
C ILE A 183 2.21 9.11 0.24
N ARG A 184 2.29 10.39 -0.17
CA ARG A 184 2.46 11.51 0.77
C ARG A 184 1.26 11.67 1.70
N ALA A 185 0.04 11.60 1.17
CA ALA A 185 -1.18 11.70 1.97
C ALA A 185 -1.34 10.52 2.93
N THR A 186 -0.98 9.31 2.50
CA THR A 186 -1.02 8.12 3.35
C THR A 186 0.21 8.00 4.23
N SER A 187 1.36 8.59 3.93
CA SER A 187 2.58 8.55 4.77
C SER A 187 2.34 9.21 6.13
N LEU A 188 1.43 10.18 6.20
CA LEU A 188 1.03 10.82 7.47
C LEU A 188 0.04 9.95 8.27
N LEU A 189 -0.68 9.02 7.64
CA LEU A 189 -1.65 8.13 8.29
C LEU A 189 -1.18 6.66 8.35
N SER A 190 -0.10 6.32 7.67
CA SER A 190 0.45 4.97 7.54
C SER A 190 1.47 4.74 8.63
N ASN A 191 0.98 4.68 9.87
CA ASN A 191 1.58 3.89 10.94
C ASN A 191 1.41 2.37 10.68
N LYS A 192 1.38 1.92 9.40
CA LYS A 192 1.44 0.50 9.08
C LYS A 192 2.86 0.03 9.29
N GLY A 193 3.06 -0.53 10.47
CA GLY A 193 4.28 -1.17 10.89
C GLY A 193 5.19 -0.24 11.67
N LYS A 194 4.83 0.07 12.92
CA LYS A 194 5.85 -0.03 13.98
C LYS A 194 6.33 -1.49 13.98
N SER A 195 7.18 -1.83 13.00
CA SER A 195 8.06 -2.97 13.13
C SER A 195 8.77 -2.74 14.47
N HIS A 196 8.61 -3.65 15.41
CA HIS A 196 9.36 -3.60 16.65
C HIS A 196 10.82 -3.28 16.30
N PRO A 197 11.47 -2.32 16.99
CA PRO A 197 12.84 -1.97 16.67
C PRO A 197 13.64 -3.27 16.60
N PRO A 198 14.35 -3.51 15.48
CA PRO A 198 14.92 -4.81 15.23
C PRO A 198 15.84 -5.21 16.40
N HIS A 199 15.73 -6.46 16.84
CA HIS A 199 16.57 -7.00 17.91
C HIS A 199 17.88 -7.50 17.32
N CYS A 200 18.92 -7.54 18.14
CA CYS A 200 20.24 -8.04 17.75
C CYS A 200 20.15 -9.47 17.19
N THR A 201 20.82 -9.72 16.07
CA THR A 201 20.83 -11.05 15.43
C THR A 201 21.79 -12.05 16.07
N PHE A 202 22.50 -11.65 17.12
CA PHE A 202 23.56 -12.45 17.73
C PHE A 202 22.98 -13.49 18.70
N VAL A 203 23.58 -14.68 18.69
CA VAL A 203 23.13 -15.85 19.46
C VAL A 203 24.32 -16.37 20.28
N GLU A 204 24.19 -16.38 21.61
CA GLU A 204 25.16 -17.04 22.51
C GLU A 204 24.52 -18.29 23.05
N MET A 205 25.18 -19.44 22.86
CA MET A 205 24.75 -20.73 23.43
C MET A 205 23.27 -21.08 23.16
N GLY A 206 22.77 -20.70 21.98
CA GLY A 206 21.37 -20.94 21.57
C GLY A 206 20.36 -19.85 21.99
N ILE A 207 20.76 -18.86 22.79
CA ILE A 207 19.88 -17.77 23.24
C ILE A 207 20.10 -16.54 22.36
N LYS A 208 19.03 -16.05 21.71
CA LYS A 208 19.07 -14.82 20.90
C LYS A 208 19.14 -13.59 21.79
N CYS A 209 20.01 -12.65 21.44
CA CYS A 209 20.09 -11.38 22.14
C CYS A 209 18.82 -10.54 21.89
N THR A 210 18.14 -10.14 22.97
CA THR A 210 16.97 -9.25 22.93
C THR A 210 17.33 -7.76 22.91
N GLY A 211 18.62 -7.44 22.86
CA GLY A 211 19.12 -6.06 22.82
C GLY A 211 18.68 -5.34 21.55
N LYS A 212 18.38 -4.05 21.67
CA LYS A 212 18.03 -3.19 20.53
C LYS A 212 19.21 -3.08 19.56
N MET A 213 18.94 -3.26 18.28
CA MET A 213 19.92 -3.11 17.20
C MET A 213 20.33 -1.64 17.05
N ILE A 214 21.63 -1.39 16.81
CA ILE A 214 22.14 -0.05 16.49
C ILE A 214 21.76 0.28 15.05
N PRO A 215 21.37 1.53 14.72
CA PRO A 215 21.11 1.96 13.36
C PRO A 215 22.23 1.53 12.40
N LYS A 216 21.85 0.97 11.24
CA LYS A 216 22.76 0.50 10.18
C LYS A 216 23.66 -0.70 10.52
N SER A 217 23.52 -1.33 11.69
CA SER A 217 24.19 -2.60 12.04
C SER A 217 23.15 -3.70 12.29
N LYS A 218 23.56 -4.96 12.39
CA LYS A 218 22.67 -6.08 12.82
C LYS A 218 22.79 -6.41 14.32
N PHE A 219 23.64 -5.68 15.04
CA PHE A 219 24.06 -6.01 16.40
C PHE A 219 23.65 -4.92 17.40
N CYS A 220 23.54 -5.28 18.68
CA CYS A 220 23.35 -4.31 19.76
C CYS A 220 24.71 -3.76 20.24
N LYS A 221 24.70 -2.74 21.11
CA LYS A 221 25.92 -2.18 21.70
C LYS A 221 26.85 -3.24 22.28
N LYS A 222 26.33 -4.27 22.97
CA LYS A 222 27.15 -5.33 23.58
C LYS A 222 27.82 -6.26 22.56
N HIS A 223 27.18 -6.49 21.41
CA HIS A 223 27.63 -7.46 20.40
C HIS A 223 28.22 -6.83 19.15
N ILE A 224 28.31 -5.50 19.10
CA ILE A 224 28.79 -4.77 17.93
C ILE A 224 30.23 -5.13 17.54
N LEU A 225 31.06 -5.56 18.51
CA LEU A 225 32.43 -6.00 18.28
C LEU A 225 32.53 -7.36 17.56
N LYS A 226 31.43 -8.11 17.47
CA LYS A 226 31.36 -9.39 16.75
C LYS A 226 30.95 -9.22 15.28
N ASP A 227 30.66 -7.99 14.84
CA ASP A 227 30.35 -7.69 13.45
C ASP A 227 31.65 -7.53 12.63
N PRO A 228 31.88 -8.36 11.60
CA PRO A 228 33.09 -8.27 10.78
C PRO A 228 33.19 -6.98 9.97
N LYS A 229 32.07 -6.26 9.78
CA LYS A 229 32.02 -5.00 9.03
C LYS A 229 32.07 -3.76 9.93
N GLN A 230 32.42 -3.94 11.20
CA GLN A 230 32.39 -2.87 12.16
C GLN A 230 33.56 -1.90 12.01
N VAL A 231 33.26 -0.66 11.63
CA VAL A 231 34.25 0.43 11.52
C VAL A 231 34.03 1.51 12.59
N LEU A 232 32.78 1.67 13.03
CA LEU A 232 32.36 2.77 13.90
C LEU A 232 32.66 2.53 15.39
N PHE A 233 32.86 1.29 15.81
CA PHE A 233 33.12 0.96 17.21
C PHE A 233 34.37 0.09 17.33
N ARG A 234 35.12 0.28 18.41
CA ARG A 234 36.31 -0.49 18.78
C ARG A 234 36.26 -0.87 20.26
N ALA A 235 37.04 -1.86 20.66
CA ALA A 235 37.19 -2.20 22.08
C ALA A 235 38.05 -1.14 22.80
N CYS A 236 37.77 -0.88 24.08
CA CYS A 236 38.52 0.06 24.92
C CYS A 236 40.02 -0.24 24.97
N GLY A 237 40.40 -1.51 25.14
CA GLY A 237 41.79 -1.94 25.03
C GLY A 237 42.71 -1.53 26.19
N ILE A 238 42.22 -0.79 27.20
CA ILE A 238 42.99 -0.49 28.42
C ILE A 238 43.23 -1.78 29.21
N LEU A 239 44.47 -1.96 29.66
CA LEU A 239 44.88 -3.05 30.53
C LEU A 239 44.51 -2.71 31.97
N GLN A 240 43.65 -3.53 32.58
CA GLN A 240 43.34 -3.47 33.99
C GLN A 240 43.57 -4.86 34.57
N SER A 241 44.54 -4.98 35.50
CA SER A 241 44.89 -6.23 36.20
C SER A 241 44.93 -7.44 35.25
N ASP A 242 45.83 -7.39 34.26
CA ASP A 242 46.09 -8.43 33.25
C ASP A 242 44.99 -8.71 32.22
N ASN A 243 43.81 -8.09 32.33
CA ASN A 243 42.73 -8.23 31.35
C ASN A 243 42.58 -6.95 30.48
N LYS A 244 42.44 -7.14 29.16
CA LYS A 244 42.13 -6.04 28.22
C LYS A 244 40.64 -5.73 28.26
N CYS A 245 40.28 -4.46 28.47
CA CYS A 245 38.89 -4.03 28.46
C CYS A 245 38.23 -4.24 27.09
N GLN A 246 37.13 -5.01 27.07
CA GLN A 246 36.36 -5.34 25.86
C GLN A 246 35.12 -4.45 25.66
N GLU A 247 35.00 -3.35 26.41
CA GLU A 247 33.84 -2.47 26.25
C GLU A 247 33.85 -1.77 24.88
N PRO A 248 32.71 -1.75 24.15
CA PRO A 248 32.60 -1.12 22.84
C PRO A 248 32.47 0.40 22.97
N ILE A 249 33.45 1.11 22.41
CA ILE A 249 33.51 2.57 22.34
C ILE A 249 33.36 3.01 20.89
N VAL A 250 32.78 4.19 20.67
CA VAL A 250 32.76 4.84 19.36
C VAL A 250 34.18 5.19 18.95
N ASN A 251 34.58 4.80 17.74
CA ASN A 251 35.89 5.06 17.18
C ASN A 251 36.00 6.52 16.71
N PHE A 252 36.05 7.46 17.67
CA PHE A 252 36.18 8.89 17.40
C PHE A 252 37.64 9.34 17.47
N ASP A 253 38.35 8.98 18.55
CA ASP A 253 39.75 9.32 18.78
C ASP A 253 40.54 8.14 19.33
N ILE A 254 41.86 8.08 19.08
CA ILE A 254 42.75 7.02 19.59
C ILE A 254 42.78 7.00 21.13
N LYS A 255 42.54 8.14 21.78
CA LYS A 255 42.53 8.32 23.24
C LYS A 255 41.15 8.12 23.88
N SER A 256 40.09 7.86 23.09
CA SER A 256 38.75 7.67 23.63
C SER A 256 38.69 6.42 24.53
N THR A 257 38.29 6.60 25.78
CA THR A 257 38.16 5.53 26.77
C THR A 257 36.69 5.24 27.07
N CYS A 258 36.42 4.10 27.69
CA CYS A 258 35.06 3.82 28.15
C CYS A 258 34.80 4.63 29.42
N VAL A 259 33.53 4.75 29.82
CA VAL A 259 33.13 5.53 31.00
C VAL A 259 33.86 5.08 32.27
N LEU A 260 34.24 3.80 32.34
CA LEU A 260 34.98 3.23 33.48
C LEU A 260 36.47 3.65 33.50
N HIS A 261 37.01 4.05 32.35
CA HIS A 261 38.42 4.44 32.20
C HIS A 261 38.59 5.91 31.79
N ASP A 262 37.51 6.68 31.73
CA ASP A 262 37.56 8.12 31.56
C ASP A 262 38.26 8.77 32.75
N LYS A 263 39.33 9.51 32.46
CA LYS A 263 40.04 10.30 33.47
C LYS A 263 39.16 11.48 33.83
N LEU A 264 38.42 11.36 34.94
CA LEU A 264 37.68 12.49 35.49
C LEU A 264 38.67 13.64 35.79
N PRO A 265 38.43 14.85 35.27
CA PRO A 265 39.22 16.00 35.68
C PRO A 265 39.02 16.20 37.18
N MET A 266 40.13 16.24 37.93
CA MET A 266 40.12 16.56 39.35
C MET A 266 39.39 17.89 39.54
N LEU A 267 38.37 17.90 40.40
CA LEU A 267 37.72 19.14 40.82
C LEU A 267 38.81 20.03 41.44
N ARG A 268 38.94 21.26 40.92
CA ARG A 268 39.83 22.25 41.52
C ARG A 268 39.22 22.68 42.85
N ASP A 269 40.01 22.59 43.92
CA ASP A 269 39.71 23.17 45.23
C ASP A 269 39.54 24.70 45.13
#